data_AF-X6L509-F1
#
_entry.id   AF-X6L509-F1
#
_cell.length_a   1.000
_cell.length_b   1.000
_cell.length_c   1.000
_cell.angle_alpha   90.00
_cell.angle_beta   90.00
_cell.angle_gamma   90.00
#
_symmetry.space_group_name_H-M   'P 1'
#
loop_
_entity.id
_entity.type
_entity.pdbx_description
1 polymer ?
#
loop_
_entity_poly.entity_id
_entity_poly.type
_entity_poly.pdbx_seq_one_letter_code
_entity_poly.pdbx_strand_id
1 'polypeptide(L)'
;MWLAVALIAPVTFLAGFVLLFFRRRRKVGLLMLLASPVAFIGAALMFLQSEATNAGWDSFNEKREAEEAGISDPAIWQTERDRLRAEREAQDAADAARRDAEAAERAEAEARRKAEEERRRAEERAAADARAAAEAAERAAEKQAEEAEEAAKAEADRIAGFHCLSRWDGSHRDFRNAVRDAMRDPDSFEVISTRVTPVAEDGTHVLMMEYRARNGFGGMNVASAIATMQNADCTFTILTIE
;
A
#
# COMPACT_ATOMS: atom_id res chain seq x y z
N MET A 1 27.82 78.44 -4.91
CA MET A 1 28.69 77.25 -4.98
C MET A 1 28.69 76.62 -6.38
N TRP A 2 27.53 76.43 -7.01
CA TRP A 2 27.41 75.83 -8.36
C TRP A 2 28.13 76.58 -9.49
N LEU A 3 28.12 77.92 -9.48
CA LEU A 3 28.89 78.73 -10.45
C LEU A 3 30.39 78.46 -10.39
N ALA A 4 30.94 78.11 -9.22
CA ALA A 4 32.36 77.77 -9.10
C ALA A 4 32.65 76.40 -9.73
N VAL A 5 31.80 75.40 -9.50
CA VAL A 5 31.96 74.05 -10.09
C VAL A 5 31.80 74.09 -11.62
N ALA A 6 30.85 74.86 -12.13
CA ALA A 6 30.62 75.05 -13.55
C ALA A 6 31.80 75.75 -14.27
N LEU A 7 32.56 76.59 -13.57
CA LEU A 7 33.77 77.24 -14.11
C LEU A 7 35.03 76.38 -13.95
N ILE A 8 35.13 75.58 -12.88
CA ILE A 8 36.30 74.73 -12.62
C ILE A 8 36.38 73.56 -13.60
N ALA A 9 35.27 72.88 -13.89
CA ALA A 9 35.24 71.72 -14.78
C ALA A 9 35.81 71.98 -16.20
N PRO A 10 35.41 73.02 -16.96
CA PRO A 10 35.99 73.29 -18.28
C PRO A 10 37.47 73.67 -18.20
N VAL A 11 37.88 74.36 -17.12
CA VAL A 11 39.29 74.72 -16.89
C VAL A 11 40.14 73.46 -16.60
N THR A 12 39.64 72.51 -15.80
CA THR A 12 40.33 71.24 -15.54
C THR A 12 40.36 70.33 -16.76
N PHE A 13 39.33 70.35 -17.60
CA PHE A 13 39.31 69.63 -18.87
C PHE A 13 40.35 70.19 -19.86
N LEU A 14 40.39 71.52 -20.03
CA LEU A 14 41.39 72.20 -20.88
C LEU A 14 42.81 71.97 -20.35
N ALA A 15 43.02 72.04 -19.03
CA ALA A 15 44.31 71.73 -18.41
C ALA A 15 44.71 70.26 -18.66
N GLY A 16 43.78 69.32 -18.49
CA GLY A 16 43.99 67.90 -18.81
C GLY A 16 44.36 67.66 -20.27
N PHE A 17 43.70 68.38 -21.19
CA PHE A 17 43.99 68.35 -22.62
C PHE A 17 45.40 68.87 -22.93
N VAL A 18 45.79 70.01 -22.37
CA VAL A 18 47.15 70.57 -22.53
C VAL A 18 48.21 69.60 -21.98
N LEU A 19 47.93 68.92 -20.86
CA LEU A 19 48.85 67.96 -20.24
C LEU A 19 49.08 66.69 -21.09
N LEU A 20 48.23 66.37 -22.07
CA LEU A 20 48.46 65.25 -22.99
C LEU A 20 49.69 65.43 -23.88
N PHE A 21 50.07 66.68 -24.19
CA PHE A 21 51.25 66.99 -25.01
C PHE A 21 52.57 66.77 -24.26
N PHE A 22 52.54 66.62 -22.93
CA PHE A 22 53.74 66.38 -22.11
C PHE A 22 53.93 64.90 -21.82
N ARG A 23 54.93 64.29 -22.48
CA ARG A 23 55.21 62.84 -22.46
C ARG A 23 55.32 62.23 -21.06
N ARG A 24 55.81 62.99 -20.05
CA ARG A 24 55.95 62.55 -18.65
C ARG A 24 54.66 62.67 -17.82
N ARG A 25 53.70 63.50 -18.25
CA ARG A 25 52.43 63.75 -17.53
C ARG A 25 51.18 63.24 -18.26
N ARG A 26 51.34 62.61 -19.43
CA ARG A 26 50.24 62.11 -20.26
C ARG A 26 49.22 61.22 -19.51
N LYS A 27 49.67 60.38 -18.58
CA LYS A 27 48.76 59.55 -17.75
C LYS A 27 47.84 60.39 -16.85
N VAL A 28 48.37 61.50 -16.29
CA VAL A 28 47.59 62.43 -15.45
C VAL A 28 46.63 63.25 -16.30
N GLY A 29 47.08 63.72 -17.47
CA GLY A 29 46.22 64.43 -18.43
C GLY A 29 45.03 63.56 -18.90
N LEU A 30 45.28 62.27 -19.19
CA LEU A 30 44.21 61.34 -19.57
C LEU A 30 43.21 61.10 -18.44
N LEU A 31 43.68 60.92 -17.20
CA LEU A 31 42.81 60.75 -16.04
C LEU A 31 41.95 62.00 -15.80
N MET A 32 42.52 63.20 -15.91
CA MET A 32 41.77 64.46 -15.81
C MET A 32 40.73 64.62 -16.92
N LEU A 33 41.04 64.22 -18.15
CA LEU A 33 40.10 64.26 -19.27
C LEU A 33 38.93 63.29 -19.11
N LEU A 34 39.12 62.14 -18.47
CA LEU A 34 38.04 61.18 -18.22
C LEU A 34 37.21 61.55 -16.98
N ALA A 35 37.86 62.07 -15.93
CA ALA A 35 37.17 62.45 -14.69
C ALA A 35 36.32 63.71 -14.85
N SER A 36 36.76 64.68 -15.66
CA SER A 36 36.10 65.97 -15.78
C SER A 36 34.69 65.90 -16.39
N PRO A 37 34.41 65.14 -17.47
CA PRO A 37 33.05 64.97 -18.00
C PRO A 37 32.12 64.27 -17.02
N VAL A 38 32.59 63.24 -16.30
CA VAL A 38 31.78 62.54 -15.29
C VAL A 38 31.42 63.47 -14.13
N ALA A 39 32.38 64.25 -13.64
CA ALA A 39 32.15 65.24 -12.60
C ALA A 39 31.19 66.35 -13.05
N PHE A 40 31.31 66.80 -14.31
CA PHE A 40 30.42 67.80 -14.89
C PHE A 40 28.99 67.26 -15.07
N ILE A 41 28.82 66.05 -15.62
CA ILE A 41 27.51 65.40 -15.76
C ILE A 41 26.87 65.19 -14.38
N GLY A 42 27.64 64.72 -13.40
CA GLY A 42 27.15 64.57 -12.02
C GLY A 42 26.69 65.90 -11.42
N ALA A 43 27.47 66.98 -11.60
CA ALA A 43 27.08 68.31 -11.13
C ALA A 43 25.85 68.86 -11.86
N ALA A 44 25.73 68.64 -13.17
CA ALA A 44 24.56 69.03 -13.96
C ALA A 44 23.30 68.26 -13.53
N LEU A 45 23.40 66.95 -13.29
CA LEU A 45 22.29 66.14 -12.77
C LEU A 45 21.87 66.58 -11.37
N MET A 46 22.83 66.87 -10.47
CA MET A 46 22.53 67.41 -9.15
C MET A 46 21.88 68.80 -9.22
N PHE A 47 22.28 69.64 -10.19
CA PHE A 47 21.67 70.94 -10.40
C PHE A 47 20.21 70.80 -10.86
N LEU A 48 19.96 69.97 -11.88
CA LEU A 48 18.59 69.67 -12.35
C LEU A 48 17.72 69.08 -11.24
N GLN A 49 18.30 68.21 -10.41
CA GLN A 49 17.63 67.66 -9.22
C GLN A 49 17.35 68.74 -8.16
N SER A 50 18.29 69.67 -7.94
CA SER A 50 18.09 70.78 -7.00
C SER A 50 17.00 71.74 -7.49
N GLU A 51 16.93 72.03 -8.78
CA GLU A 51 15.85 72.85 -9.33
C GLU A 51 14.49 72.17 -9.20
N ALA A 52 14.41 70.87 -9.48
CA ALA A 52 13.18 70.08 -9.33
C ALA A 52 12.71 70.09 -7.85
N THR A 53 13.61 69.80 -6.91
CA THR A 53 13.30 69.80 -5.47
C THR A 53 12.94 71.19 -4.93
N ASN A 54 13.61 72.24 -5.36
CA ASN A 54 13.25 73.62 -5.02
C ASN A 54 11.87 74.02 -5.58
N ALA A 55 11.46 73.42 -6.70
CA ALA A 55 10.14 73.59 -7.28
C ALA A 55 9.07 72.64 -6.71
N GLY A 56 9.39 71.86 -5.67
CA GLY A 56 8.44 70.98 -4.97
C GLY A 56 8.33 69.56 -5.51
N TRP A 57 9.17 69.16 -6.46
CA TRP A 57 9.21 67.80 -7.03
C TRP A 57 10.22 66.91 -6.30
N ASP A 58 9.95 65.61 -6.10
CA ASP A 58 10.92 64.71 -5.46
C ASP A 58 12.13 64.43 -6.36
N SER A 59 11.93 64.47 -7.70
CA SER A 59 13.02 64.31 -8.67
C SER A 59 12.81 64.99 -10.01
N PHE A 60 13.89 65.17 -10.77
CA PHE A 60 13.80 65.66 -12.15
C PHE A 60 12.99 64.73 -13.07
N ASN A 61 13.08 63.41 -12.89
CA ASN A 61 12.29 62.45 -13.66
C ASN A 61 10.80 62.60 -13.36
N GLU A 62 10.44 62.82 -12.10
CA GLU A 62 9.06 63.04 -11.69
C GLU A 62 8.49 64.31 -12.31
N LYS A 63 9.26 65.41 -12.30
CA LYS A 63 8.86 66.65 -12.97
C LYS A 63 8.58 66.42 -14.46
N ARG A 64 9.44 65.66 -15.14
CA ARG A 64 9.27 65.34 -16.57
C ARG A 64 8.04 64.46 -16.81
N GLU A 65 7.79 63.44 -15.97
CA GLU A 65 6.58 62.61 -16.06
C GLU A 65 5.30 63.42 -15.84
N ALA A 66 5.33 64.38 -14.91
CA ALA A 66 4.22 65.29 -14.68
C ALA A 66 3.99 66.23 -15.86
N GLU A 67 5.06 66.79 -16.44
CA GLU A 67 4.99 67.60 -17.67
C GLU A 67 4.45 66.79 -18.86
N GLU A 68 4.86 65.52 -19.01
CA GLU A 68 4.34 64.59 -20.02
C GLU A 68 2.85 64.28 -19.79
N ALA A 69 2.40 64.21 -18.54
CA ALA A 69 1.00 64.10 -18.16
C ALA A 69 0.22 65.42 -18.23
N GLY A 70 0.87 66.54 -18.57
CA GLY A 70 0.27 67.87 -18.66
C GLY A 70 -0.04 68.52 -17.29
N ILE A 71 0.60 68.06 -16.22
CA ILE A 71 0.40 68.55 -14.85
C ILE A 71 1.60 69.41 -14.45
N SER A 72 1.37 70.73 -14.33
CA SER A 72 2.44 71.68 -13.97
C SER A 72 2.56 71.95 -12.46
N ASP A 73 1.57 71.55 -11.67
CA ASP A 73 1.54 71.76 -10.22
C ASP A 73 2.04 70.51 -9.47
N PRO A 74 3.12 70.60 -8.69
CA PRO A 74 3.68 69.47 -7.95
C PRO A 74 2.68 68.87 -6.93
N ALA A 75 1.80 69.68 -6.33
CA ALA A 75 0.84 69.17 -5.34
C ALA A 75 -0.26 68.31 -5.99
N ILE A 76 -0.72 68.71 -7.18
CA ILE A 76 -1.69 67.93 -7.97
C ILE A 76 -1.04 66.62 -8.41
N TRP A 77 0.22 66.67 -8.85
CA TRP A 77 0.95 65.48 -9.26
C TRP A 77 1.18 64.48 -8.13
N GLN A 78 1.57 64.96 -6.94
CA GLN A 78 1.72 64.10 -5.76
C GLN A 78 0.40 63.38 -5.41
N THR A 79 -0.72 64.12 -5.43
CA THR A 79 -2.05 63.54 -5.19
C THR A 79 -2.40 62.46 -6.21
N GLU A 80 -2.10 62.70 -7.49
CA GLU A 80 -2.33 61.73 -8.58
C GLU A 80 -1.45 60.48 -8.43
N ARG A 81 -0.17 60.65 -8.09
CA ARG A 81 0.76 59.54 -7.82
C ARG A 81 0.30 58.70 -6.65
N ASP A 82 -0.11 59.33 -5.56
CA ASP A 82 -0.58 58.62 -4.37
C ASP A 82 -1.85 57.83 -4.67
N ARG A 83 -2.76 58.39 -5.49
CA ARG A 83 -3.93 57.65 -6.01
C ARG A 83 -3.51 56.44 -6.82
N LEU A 84 -2.63 56.60 -7.81
CA LEU A 84 -2.16 55.49 -8.66
C LEU A 84 -1.39 54.43 -7.86
N ARG A 85 -0.62 54.83 -6.85
CA ARG A 85 0.05 53.90 -5.94
C ARG A 85 -0.97 53.11 -5.13
N ALA A 86 -1.96 53.78 -4.55
CA ALA A 86 -3.04 53.14 -3.81
C ALA A 86 -3.84 52.17 -4.69
N GLU A 87 -4.12 52.52 -5.95
CA GLU A 87 -4.79 51.65 -6.91
C GLU A 87 -3.94 50.41 -7.25
N ARG A 88 -2.64 50.57 -7.51
CA ARG A 88 -1.72 49.45 -7.76
C ARG A 88 -1.57 48.55 -6.54
N GLU A 89 -1.41 49.12 -5.35
CA GLU A 89 -1.35 48.37 -4.09
C GLU A 89 -2.65 47.60 -3.85
N ALA A 90 -3.81 48.20 -4.13
CA ALA A 90 -5.10 47.53 -4.04
C ALA A 90 -5.22 46.39 -5.07
N GLN A 91 -4.75 46.59 -6.31
CA GLN A 91 -4.74 45.55 -7.34
C GLN A 91 -3.80 44.40 -6.97
N ASP A 92 -2.57 44.71 -6.54
CA ASP A 92 -1.58 43.70 -6.12
C ASP A 92 -2.09 42.91 -4.91
N ALA A 93 -2.75 43.57 -3.96
CA ALA A 93 -3.41 42.92 -2.83
C ALA A 93 -4.56 42.01 -3.28
N ALA A 94 -5.38 42.44 -4.24
CA ALA A 94 -6.46 41.62 -4.80
C ALA A 94 -5.91 40.40 -5.57
N ASP A 95 -4.84 40.58 -6.34
CA ASP A 95 -4.18 39.49 -7.06
C ASP A 95 -3.47 38.51 -6.12
N ALA A 96 -2.87 39.01 -5.04
CA ALA A 96 -2.34 38.17 -3.96
C ALA A 96 -3.46 37.36 -3.30
N ALA A 97 -4.57 37.99 -2.90
CA ALA A 97 -5.71 37.32 -2.29
C ALA A 97 -6.32 36.25 -3.21
N ARG A 98 -6.39 36.51 -4.53
CA ARG A 98 -6.85 35.52 -5.52
C ARG A 98 -5.91 34.31 -5.58
N ARG A 99 -4.59 34.54 -5.63
CA ARG A 99 -3.59 33.45 -5.63
C ARG A 99 -3.66 32.62 -4.36
N ASP A 100 -3.86 33.26 -3.22
CA ASP A 100 -4.00 32.57 -1.93
C ASP A 100 -5.29 31.74 -1.87
N ALA A 101 -6.40 32.28 -2.39
CA ALA A 101 -7.67 31.54 -2.51
C ALA A 101 -7.55 30.32 -3.45
N GLU A 102 -6.93 30.49 -4.62
CA GLU A 102 -6.67 29.38 -5.56
C GLU A 102 -5.73 28.32 -4.95
N ALA A 103 -4.71 28.75 -4.20
CA ALA A 103 -3.80 27.84 -3.51
C ALA A 103 -4.53 27.04 -2.41
N ALA A 104 -5.41 27.68 -1.65
CA ALA A 104 -6.24 27.04 -0.63
C ALA A 104 -7.19 26.01 -1.26
N GLU A 105 -7.88 26.35 -2.35
CA GLU A 105 -8.77 25.43 -3.07
C GLU A 105 -8.01 24.20 -3.59
N ARG A 106 -6.82 24.40 -4.17
CA ARG A 106 -5.95 23.29 -4.62
C ARG A 106 -5.52 22.39 -3.47
N ALA A 107 -5.15 22.98 -2.33
CA ALA A 107 -4.77 22.22 -1.15
C ALA A 107 -5.93 21.38 -0.60
N GLU A 108 -7.15 21.95 -0.55
CA GLU A 108 -8.35 21.22 -0.15
C GLU A 108 -8.70 20.09 -1.13
N ALA A 109 -8.61 20.35 -2.44
CA ALA A 109 -8.85 19.34 -3.47
C ALA A 109 -7.84 18.18 -3.39
N GLU A 110 -6.56 18.48 -3.15
CA GLU A 110 -5.53 17.47 -2.94
C GLU A 110 -5.80 16.65 -1.66
N ALA A 111 -6.18 17.30 -0.56
CA ALA A 111 -6.53 16.64 0.68
C ALA A 111 -7.74 15.69 0.51
N ARG A 112 -8.78 16.12 -0.22
CA ARG A 112 -9.94 15.27 -0.55
C ARG A 112 -9.54 14.07 -1.38
N ARG A 113 -8.70 14.25 -2.41
CA ARG A 113 -8.20 13.14 -3.25
C ARG A 113 -7.40 12.12 -2.44
N LYS A 114 -6.54 12.58 -1.54
CA LYS A 114 -5.77 11.69 -0.65
C LYS A 114 -6.70 10.91 0.29
N ALA A 115 -7.67 11.58 0.90
CA ALA A 115 -8.63 10.93 1.79
C ALA A 115 -9.50 9.89 1.06
N GLU A 116 -9.93 10.18 -0.18
CA GLU A 116 -10.66 9.23 -1.01
C GLU A 116 -9.81 8.01 -1.40
N GLU A 117 -8.54 8.23 -1.77
CA GLU A 117 -7.62 7.14 -2.08
C GLU A 117 -7.36 6.25 -0.86
N GLU A 118 -7.17 6.83 0.32
CA GLU A 118 -7.02 6.10 1.58
C GLU A 118 -8.27 5.27 1.90
N ARG A 119 -9.47 5.85 1.72
CA ARG A 119 -10.73 5.12 1.89
C ARG A 119 -10.84 3.95 0.92
N ARG A 120 -10.54 4.15 -0.36
CA ARG A 120 -10.56 3.08 -1.37
C ARG A 120 -9.58 1.96 -1.00
N ARG A 121 -8.36 2.30 -0.59
CA ARG A 121 -7.37 1.31 -0.14
C ARG A 121 -7.84 0.54 1.11
N ALA A 122 -8.53 1.21 2.03
CA ALA A 122 -9.09 0.57 3.21
C ALA A 122 -10.24 -0.39 2.86
N GLU A 123 -11.12 0.00 1.95
CA GLU A 123 -12.20 -0.84 1.42
C GLU A 123 -11.66 -2.06 0.67
N GLU A 124 -10.65 -1.89 -0.19
CA GLU A 124 -9.99 -2.99 -0.90
C GLU A 124 -9.34 -3.99 0.07
N ARG A 125 -8.67 -3.50 1.12
CA ARG A 125 -8.10 -4.37 2.18
C ARG A 125 -9.19 -5.13 2.93
N ALA A 126 -10.25 -4.44 3.36
CA ALA A 126 -11.37 -5.08 4.04
C ALA A 126 -12.05 -6.15 3.17
N ALA A 127 -12.19 -5.90 1.87
CA ALA A 127 -12.73 -6.86 0.91
C ALA A 127 -11.79 -8.07 0.72
N ALA A 128 -10.47 -7.86 0.68
CA ALA A 128 -9.49 -8.94 0.60
C ALA A 128 -9.52 -9.82 1.85
N ASP A 129 -9.54 -9.21 3.05
CA ASP A 129 -9.61 -9.92 4.32
C ASP A 129 -10.93 -10.72 4.44
N ALA A 130 -12.05 -10.15 4.01
CA ALA A 130 -13.34 -10.86 3.99
C ALA A 130 -13.33 -12.08 3.06
N ARG A 131 -12.70 -11.98 1.88
CA ARG A 131 -12.54 -13.12 0.96
C ARG A 131 -11.66 -14.21 1.56
N ALA A 132 -10.54 -13.84 2.17
CA ALA A 132 -9.65 -14.79 2.83
C ALA A 132 -10.34 -15.50 4.00
N ALA A 133 -11.15 -14.79 4.78
CA ALA A 133 -11.94 -15.37 5.86
C ALA A 133 -13.02 -16.34 5.33
N ALA A 134 -13.70 -15.99 4.23
CA ALA A 134 -14.69 -16.86 3.61
C ALA A 134 -14.07 -18.16 3.06
N GLU A 135 -12.93 -18.07 2.37
CA GLU A 135 -12.20 -19.23 1.87
C GLU A 135 -11.69 -20.13 3.01
N ALA A 136 -11.20 -19.52 4.10
CA ALA A 136 -10.79 -20.28 5.28
C ALA A 136 -11.96 -21.00 5.95
N ALA A 137 -13.13 -20.36 6.01
CA ALA A 137 -14.36 -20.97 6.54
C ALA A 137 -14.85 -22.13 5.67
N GLU A 138 -14.81 -22.00 4.35
CA GLU A 138 -15.17 -23.06 3.41
C GLU A 138 -14.27 -24.30 3.57
N ARG A 139 -12.94 -24.10 3.59
CA ARG A 139 -11.97 -25.19 3.82
C ARG A 139 -12.16 -25.86 5.18
N ALA A 140 -12.48 -25.09 6.22
CA ALA A 140 -12.77 -25.64 7.54
C ALA A 140 -14.06 -26.48 7.53
N ALA A 141 -15.10 -26.03 6.83
CA ALA A 141 -16.35 -26.76 6.68
C ALA A 141 -16.17 -28.06 5.87
N GLU A 142 -15.39 -28.03 4.79
CA GLU A 142 -15.07 -29.23 4.00
C GLU A 142 -14.33 -30.27 4.84
N LYS A 143 -13.31 -29.86 5.59
CA LYS A 143 -12.56 -30.76 6.48
C LYS A 143 -13.46 -31.35 7.57
N GLN A 144 -14.34 -30.55 8.17
CA GLN A 144 -15.30 -31.05 9.17
C GLN A 144 -16.29 -32.04 8.56
N ALA A 145 -16.72 -31.84 7.30
CA ALA A 145 -17.60 -32.77 6.60
C ALA A 145 -16.89 -34.10 6.30
N GLU A 146 -15.63 -34.06 5.85
CA GLU A 146 -14.80 -35.26 5.63
C GLU A 146 -14.59 -36.04 6.94
N GLU A 147 -14.20 -35.35 8.02
CA GLU A 147 -14.02 -35.97 9.34
C GLU A 147 -15.33 -36.57 9.87
N ALA A 148 -16.47 -35.91 9.65
CA ALA A 148 -17.78 -36.42 10.03
C ALA A 148 -18.21 -37.64 9.19
N GLU A 149 -17.91 -37.65 7.90
CA GLU A 149 -18.18 -38.80 7.02
C GLU A 149 -17.33 -40.02 7.45
N GLU A 150 -16.04 -39.83 7.70
CA GLU A 150 -15.16 -40.90 8.16
C GLU A 150 -15.57 -41.42 9.55
N ALA A 151 -15.96 -40.53 10.46
CA ALA A 151 -16.51 -40.94 11.76
C ALA A 151 -17.82 -41.73 11.60
N ALA A 152 -18.70 -41.33 10.68
CA ALA A 152 -19.94 -42.04 10.40
C ALA A 152 -19.69 -43.41 9.77
N LYS A 153 -18.72 -43.53 8.85
CA LYS A 153 -18.28 -44.82 8.29
C LYS A 153 -17.70 -45.73 9.38
N ALA A 154 -16.82 -45.21 10.22
CA ALA A 154 -16.23 -45.97 11.31
C ALA A 154 -17.29 -46.47 12.31
N GLU A 155 -18.30 -45.66 12.60
CA GLU A 155 -19.42 -46.07 13.45
C GLU A 155 -20.29 -47.12 12.75
N ALA A 156 -20.58 -46.95 11.45
CA ALA A 156 -21.33 -47.93 10.67
C ALA A 156 -20.59 -49.29 10.60
N ASP A 157 -19.28 -49.28 10.39
CA ASP A 157 -18.43 -50.48 10.41
C ASP A 157 -18.45 -51.16 11.77
N ARG A 158 -18.47 -50.38 12.86
CA ARG A 158 -18.61 -50.90 14.22
C ARG A 158 -19.97 -51.56 14.44
N ILE A 159 -21.05 -50.91 14.05
CA ILE A 159 -22.42 -51.46 14.14
C ILE A 159 -22.56 -52.74 13.30
N ALA A 160 -21.90 -52.81 12.15
CA ALA A 160 -21.89 -53.98 11.29
C ALA A 160 -20.97 -55.11 11.77
N GLY A 161 -20.09 -54.86 12.76
CA GLY A 161 -19.14 -55.85 13.28
C GLY A 161 -17.89 -56.05 12.42
N PHE A 162 -17.69 -55.20 11.40
CA PHE A 162 -16.53 -55.29 10.50
C PHE A 162 -15.23 -54.84 11.15
N HIS A 163 -15.28 -54.03 12.20
CA HIS A 163 -14.10 -53.63 12.99
C HIS A 163 -13.41 -54.81 13.69
N CYS A 164 -14.14 -55.90 13.95
CA CYS A 164 -13.59 -57.15 14.49
C CYS A 164 -13.03 -58.10 13.43
N LEU A 165 -13.24 -57.80 12.15
CA LEU A 165 -12.73 -58.59 11.04
C LEU A 165 -11.44 -57.98 10.50
N SER A 166 -10.60 -58.83 9.94
CA SER A 166 -9.41 -58.37 9.22
C SER A 166 -9.81 -57.60 7.96
N ARG A 167 -9.26 -56.39 7.79
CA ARG A 167 -9.49 -55.54 6.61
C ARG A 167 -9.05 -56.17 5.29
N TRP A 168 -8.15 -57.15 5.33
CA TRP A 168 -7.55 -57.74 4.12
C TRP A 168 -8.30 -58.96 3.60
N ASP A 169 -8.74 -59.83 4.50
CA ASP A 169 -9.33 -61.13 4.15
C ASP A 169 -10.70 -61.37 4.79
N GLY A 170 -11.23 -60.40 5.54
CA GLY A 170 -12.54 -60.49 6.20
C GLY A 170 -12.62 -61.54 7.31
N SER A 171 -11.50 -62.15 7.71
CA SER A 171 -11.51 -63.24 8.69
C SER A 171 -11.41 -62.71 10.12
N HIS A 172 -12.08 -63.39 11.06
CA HIS A 172 -11.86 -63.21 12.49
C HIS A 172 -10.72 -64.13 12.92
N ARG A 173 -9.51 -63.58 13.07
CA ARG A 173 -8.26 -64.36 13.18
C ARG A 173 -8.29 -65.39 14.31
N ASP A 174 -8.79 -65.01 15.48
CA ASP A 174 -8.81 -65.88 16.65
C ASP A 174 -9.88 -66.97 16.55
N PHE A 175 -11.02 -66.64 15.92
CA PHE A 175 -12.08 -67.61 15.66
C PHE A 175 -11.63 -68.63 14.62
N ARG A 176 -10.99 -68.16 13.53
CA ARG A 176 -10.35 -68.99 12.51
C ARG A 176 -9.35 -69.96 13.14
N ASN A 177 -8.45 -69.45 13.99
CA ASN A 177 -7.45 -70.28 14.64
C ASN A 177 -8.11 -71.30 15.59
N ALA A 178 -9.12 -70.90 16.37
CA ALA A 178 -9.83 -71.80 17.27
C ALA A 178 -10.55 -72.94 16.53
N VAL A 179 -11.19 -72.65 15.39
CA VAL A 179 -11.82 -73.69 14.56
C VAL A 179 -10.77 -74.61 13.94
N ARG A 180 -9.69 -74.05 13.37
CA ARG A 180 -8.57 -74.84 12.82
C ARG A 180 -7.99 -75.79 13.89
N ASP A 181 -7.73 -75.28 15.08
CA ASP A 181 -7.08 -76.03 16.16
C ASP A 181 -8.01 -77.10 16.75
N ALA A 182 -9.33 -76.97 16.58
CA ALA A 182 -10.32 -77.99 16.91
C ALA A 182 -10.44 -79.11 15.85
N MET A 183 -9.83 -78.94 14.67
CA MET A 183 -9.89 -79.95 13.59
C MET A 183 -8.99 -81.15 13.86
N ARG A 184 -9.39 -82.32 13.31
CA ARG A 184 -8.57 -83.54 13.35
C ARG A 184 -7.28 -83.43 12.51
N ASP A 185 -7.35 -82.74 11.38
CA ASP A 185 -6.21 -82.45 10.49
C ASP A 185 -6.12 -80.92 10.26
N PRO A 186 -5.51 -80.16 11.20
CA PRO A 186 -5.43 -78.70 11.14
C PRO A 186 -4.75 -78.15 9.88
N ASP A 187 -3.81 -78.89 9.30
CA ASP A 187 -3.05 -78.47 8.12
C ASP A 187 -3.91 -78.46 6.84
N SER A 188 -5.03 -79.18 6.86
CA SER A 188 -5.99 -79.22 5.74
C SER A 188 -7.05 -78.10 5.78
N PHE A 189 -7.08 -77.30 6.84
CA PHE A 189 -8.11 -76.30 7.06
C PHE A 189 -7.91 -75.06 6.18
N GLU A 190 -8.96 -74.69 5.46
CA GLU A 190 -9.00 -73.46 4.66
C GLU A 190 -10.34 -72.75 4.83
N VAL A 191 -10.29 -71.43 5.06
CA VAL A 191 -11.49 -70.59 5.13
C VAL A 191 -12.02 -70.33 3.72
N ILE A 192 -13.32 -70.52 3.52
CA ILE A 192 -14.02 -70.19 2.28
C ILE A 192 -14.67 -68.81 2.39
N SER A 193 -15.45 -68.58 3.46
CA SER A 193 -16.12 -67.30 3.68
C SER A 193 -16.30 -67.05 5.17
N THR A 194 -16.34 -65.78 5.57
CA THR A 194 -16.74 -65.35 6.92
C THR A 194 -17.82 -64.30 6.75
N ARG A 195 -18.93 -64.45 7.49
CA ARG A 195 -20.04 -63.52 7.53
C ARG A 195 -20.30 -63.12 8.98
N VAL A 196 -20.64 -61.86 9.17
CA VAL A 196 -21.00 -61.28 10.47
C VAL A 196 -22.37 -60.62 10.34
N THR A 197 -23.22 -60.78 11.35
CA THR A 197 -24.50 -60.07 11.42
C THR A 197 -24.31 -58.69 12.04
N PRO A 198 -25.22 -57.72 11.78
CA PRO A 198 -25.29 -56.50 12.57
C PRO A 198 -25.40 -56.80 14.07
N VAL A 199 -24.99 -55.85 14.90
CA VAL A 199 -25.06 -55.96 16.36
C VAL A 199 -26.51 -56.17 16.82
N ALA A 200 -26.73 -57.16 17.68
CA ALA A 200 -28.00 -57.42 18.34
C ALA A 200 -28.18 -56.48 19.56
N GLU A 201 -29.39 -56.44 20.14
CA GLU A 201 -29.70 -55.60 21.30
C GLU A 201 -28.82 -55.91 22.53
N ASP A 202 -28.30 -57.13 22.62
CA ASP A 202 -27.40 -57.58 23.68
C ASP A 202 -25.92 -57.22 23.44
N GLY A 203 -25.63 -56.49 22.36
CA GLY A 203 -24.28 -56.07 22.01
C GLY A 203 -23.45 -57.15 21.30
N THR A 204 -24.06 -58.26 20.87
CA THR A 204 -23.35 -59.35 20.19
C THR A 204 -23.59 -59.39 18.68
N HIS A 205 -22.65 -59.97 17.95
CA HIS A 205 -22.75 -60.37 16.55
C HIS A 205 -22.76 -61.88 16.45
N VAL A 206 -23.40 -62.42 15.42
CA VAL A 206 -23.23 -63.83 15.03
C VAL A 206 -22.19 -63.90 13.92
N LEU A 207 -21.12 -64.66 14.15
CA LEU A 207 -20.11 -65.00 13.15
C LEU A 207 -20.42 -66.37 12.58
N MET A 208 -20.42 -66.44 11.25
CA MET A 208 -20.57 -67.68 10.50
C MET A 208 -19.35 -67.82 9.59
N MET A 209 -18.59 -68.90 9.75
CA MET A 209 -17.44 -69.19 8.91
C MET A 209 -17.67 -70.49 8.16
N GLU A 210 -17.65 -70.42 6.84
CA GLU A 210 -17.59 -71.59 5.97
C GLU A 210 -16.13 -71.94 5.74
N TYR A 211 -15.79 -73.22 5.90
CA TYR A 211 -14.43 -73.71 5.74
C TYR A 211 -14.43 -75.07 5.05
N ARG A 212 -13.27 -75.47 4.52
CA ARG A 212 -13.03 -76.84 4.06
C ARG A 212 -11.88 -77.47 4.84
N ALA A 213 -12.02 -78.75 5.14
CA ALA A 213 -11.00 -79.55 5.83
C ALA A 213 -11.08 -81.03 5.42
N ARG A 214 -10.01 -81.78 5.66
CA ARG A 214 -9.93 -83.21 5.40
C ARG A 214 -10.68 -84.00 6.48
N ASN A 215 -11.59 -84.86 6.04
CA ASN A 215 -12.35 -85.75 6.92
C ASN A 215 -11.56 -87.02 7.31
N GLY A 216 -12.13 -87.83 8.21
CA GLY A 216 -11.51 -89.08 8.67
C GLY A 216 -11.30 -90.17 7.59
N PHE A 217 -11.88 -90.01 6.40
CA PHE A 217 -11.71 -90.88 5.25
C PHE A 217 -10.73 -90.30 4.20
N GLY A 218 -10.09 -89.18 4.49
CA GLY A 218 -9.09 -88.54 3.64
C GLY A 218 -9.64 -87.61 2.56
N GLY A 219 -10.97 -87.47 2.43
CA GLY A 219 -11.62 -86.54 1.49
C GLY A 219 -11.79 -85.13 2.05
N MET A 220 -11.90 -84.13 1.18
CA MET A 220 -12.17 -82.73 1.60
C MET A 220 -13.68 -82.51 1.73
N ASN A 221 -14.12 -82.03 2.88
CA ASN A 221 -15.51 -81.63 3.13
C ASN A 221 -15.59 -80.12 3.36
N VAL A 222 -16.72 -79.52 2.98
CA VAL A 222 -17.10 -78.16 3.37
C VAL A 222 -18.00 -78.24 4.60
N ALA A 223 -17.72 -77.42 5.59
CA ALA A 223 -18.49 -77.34 6.82
C ALA A 223 -18.56 -75.88 7.33
N SER A 224 -19.35 -75.67 8.37
CA SER A 224 -19.61 -74.36 8.96
C SER A 224 -19.28 -74.34 10.44
N ALA A 225 -18.73 -73.23 10.90
CA ALA A 225 -18.57 -72.92 12.32
C ALA A 225 -19.35 -71.65 12.63
N ILE A 226 -20.06 -71.64 13.77
CA ILE A 226 -20.86 -70.51 14.22
C ILE A 226 -20.37 -70.08 15.61
N ALA A 227 -20.18 -68.78 15.81
CA ALA A 227 -19.84 -68.19 17.10
C ALA A 227 -20.67 -66.93 17.36
N THR A 228 -20.87 -66.57 18.62
CA THR A 228 -21.26 -65.22 19.02
C THR A 228 -20.03 -64.40 19.34
N MET A 229 -20.04 -63.10 19.07
CA MET A 229 -18.93 -62.19 19.32
C MET A 229 -19.41 -60.89 19.92
N GLN A 230 -18.71 -60.38 20.92
CA GLN A 230 -19.01 -59.09 21.54
C GLN A 230 -18.57 -57.94 20.64
N ASN A 231 -19.45 -56.97 20.37
CA ASN A 231 -19.13 -55.78 19.59
C ASN A 231 -18.04 -54.92 20.24
N ALA A 232 -18.00 -54.87 21.57
CA ALA A 232 -17.11 -53.97 22.30
C ALA A 232 -15.62 -54.37 22.24
N ASP A 233 -15.31 -55.66 22.32
CA ASP A 233 -13.94 -56.17 22.46
C ASP A 233 -13.59 -57.33 21.50
N CYS A 234 -14.52 -57.70 20.61
CA CYS A 234 -14.36 -58.78 19.65
C CYS A 234 -14.10 -60.16 20.27
N THR A 235 -14.38 -60.35 21.57
CA THR A 235 -14.32 -61.67 22.20
C THR A 235 -15.44 -62.55 21.66
N PHE A 236 -15.17 -63.84 21.45
CA PHE A 236 -16.13 -64.76 20.85
C PHE A 236 -16.38 -66.02 21.70
N THR A 237 -17.57 -66.59 21.55
CA THR A 237 -17.95 -67.89 22.11
C THR A 237 -18.42 -68.79 20.97
N ILE A 238 -17.76 -69.92 20.78
CA ILE A 238 -18.14 -70.90 19.75
C ILE A 238 -19.46 -71.55 20.14
N LEU A 239 -20.45 -71.50 19.26
CA LEU A 239 -21.73 -72.17 19.43
C LEU A 239 -21.67 -73.58 18.84
N THR A 240 -21.21 -73.69 17.60
CA THR A 240 -21.14 -74.97 16.87
C THR A 240 -19.95 -75.01 15.91
N ILE A 241 -19.41 -76.21 15.73
CA ILE A 241 -18.47 -76.56 14.67
C ILE A 241 -19.01 -77.85 14.07
N GLU A 242 -19.43 -77.79 12.81
CA GLU A 242 -19.98 -78.94 12.06
C GLU A 242 -18.87 -79.71 11.32
#